data_AF-A0A7V5AAT1-F1
#
_entry.id   AF-A0A7V5AAT1-F1
#
_cell.length_a   1.000
_cell.length_b   1.000
_cell.length_c   1.000
_cell.angle_alpha   90.00
_cell.angle_beta   90.00
_cell.angle_gamma   90.00
#
_symmetry.space_group_name_H-M   'P 1'
#
loop_
_entity.id
_entity.type
_entity.pdbx_description
1 polymer ?
#
loop_
_entity_poly.entity_id
_entity_poly.type
_entity_poly.pdbx_seq_one_letter_code
_entity_poly.pdbx_strand_id
1 'polypeptide(L)'
;MTRMLLEQAEILDQRIAELEKRMEEVLAPSPEVELLMPAPGAGFILATMIALEVGDVRWFPAPKHLASYTGMVPRVQQSGGKVRYGKPRKDVNATSCGLIVKPPT
;
A
#
# COMPACT_ATOMS: atom_id res chain seq x y z
N MET A 1 -6.01 32.17 -18.88
CA MET A 1 -6.03 31.49 -17.57
C MET A 1 -5.67 30.02 -17.68
N THR A 2 -6.40 29.22 -18.48
CA THR A 2 -6.13 27.77 -18.66
C THR A 2 -4.72 27.44 -19.16
N ARG A 3 -4.18 28.20 -20.12
CA ARG A 3 -2.82 27.99 -20.64
C ARG A 3 -1.71 28.11 -19.58
N MET A 4 -1.82 29.10 -18.70
CA MET A 4 -0.87 29.31 -17.59
C MET A 4 -0.92 28.15 -16.58
N LEU A 5 -2.10 27.57 -16.32
CA LEU A 5 -2.24 26.42 -15.43
C LEU A 5 -1.66 25.14 -16.03
N LEU A 6 -1.78 24.96 -17.35
CA LEU A 6 -1.16 23.82 -18.04
C LEU A 6 0.37 23.91 -18.00
N GLU A 7 0.93 25.10 -18.26
CA GLU A 7 2.38 25.32 -18.15
C GLU A 7 2.89 25.03 -16.72
N GLN A 8 2.11 25.40 -15.69
CA GLN A 8 2.46 25.06 -14.31
C GLN A 8 2.40 23.54 -14.04
N ALA A 9 1.41 22.84 -14.59
CA ALA A 9 1.31 21.39 -14.45
C ALA A 9 2.51 20.69 -15.10
N GLU A 10 2.89 21.08 -16.31
CA GLU A 10 4.05 20.52 -17.01
C GLU A 10 5.35 20.71 -16.23
N ILE A 11 5.55 21.89 -15.62
CA ILE A 11 6.73 22.15 -14.76
C ILE A 11 6.71 21.24 -13.53
N LEU A 12 5.55 21.01 -12.91
CA LEU A 12 5.44 20.14 -11.74
C LEU A 12 5.70 18.68 -12.14
N ASP A 13 5.17 18.21 -13.26
CA ASP A 13 5.41 16.86 -13.77
C ASP A 13 6.90 16.62 -14.05
N GLN A 14 7.59 17.60 -14.63
CA GLN A 14 9.04 17.51 -14.84
C GLN A 14 9.81 17.40 -13.53
N ARG A 15 9.43 18.18 -12.50
CA ARG A 15 10.06 18.12 -11.18
C ARG A 15 9.78 16.80 -10.46
N ILE A 16 8.55 16.28 -10.60
CA ILE A 16 8.20 14.96 -10.07
C ILE A 16 9.10 13.91 -10.70
N ALA A 17 9.19 13.86 -12.04
CA ALA A 17 10.02 12.90 -12.75
C ALA A 17 11.51 12.99 -12.35
N GLU A 18 12.05 14.20 -12.14
CA GLU A 18 13.41 14.40 -11.65
C GLU A 18 13.60 13.81 -10.25
N LEU A 19 12.63 14.03 -9.35
CA LEU A 19 12.67 13.46 -8.00
C LEU A 19 12.55 11.94 -8.00
N GLU A 20 11.65 11.39 -8.81
CA GLU A 20 11.48 9.94 -8.97
C GLU A 20 12.80 9.29 -9.43
N LYS A 21 13.47 9.88 -10.43
CA LYS A 21 14.78 9.41 -10.89
C LYS A 21 15.84 9.48 -9.79
N ARG A 22 15.89 10.57 -9.02
CA ARG A 22 16.82 10.70 -7.89
C ARG A 22 16.54 9.67 -6.80
N MET A 23 15.28 9.30 -6.60
CA MET A 23 14.92 8.23 -5.67
C MET A 23 15.45 6.87 -6.15
N GLU A 24 15.32 6.57 -7.44
CA GLU A 24 15.90 5.35 -8.04
C GLU A 24 17.43 5.28 -7.91
N GLU A 25 18.13 6.41 -8.02
CA GLU A 25 19.60 6.46 -7.88
C GLU A 25 20.06 6.22 -6.43
N VAL A 26 19.26 6.62 -5.44
CA VAL A 26 19.60 6.51 -4.00
C VAL A 26 19.13 5.18 -3.41
N LEU A 27 18.01 4.65 -3.89
CA LEU A 27 17.38 3.45 -3.34
C LEU A 27 17.83 2.23 -4.13
N ALA A 28 18.67 1.39 -3.51
CA ALA A 28 19.05 0.11 -4.11
C ALA A 28 17.85 -0.85 -4.12
N PRO A 29 17.60 -1.58 -5.22
CA PRO A 29 16.55 -2.60 -5.26
C PRO A 29 16.86 -3.69 -4.24
N SER A 30 15.93 -3.94 -3.33
CA SER A 30 15.97 -5.08 -2.43
C SER A 30 15.15 -6.25 -3.02
N PRO A 31 15.40 -7.50 -2.60
CA PRO A 31 14.62 -8.65 -3.04
C PRO A 31 13.11 -8.47 -2.81
N GLU A 32 12.71 -7.77 -1.74
CA GLU A 32 11.32 -7.48 -1.43
C GLU A 32 10.70 -6.52 -2.44
N VAL A 33 11.44 -5.51 -2.89
CA VAL A 33 10.98 -4.56 -3.92
C VAL A 33 10.76 -5.28 -5.24
N GLU A 34 11.68 -6.16 -5.64
CA GLU A 34 11.56 -6.97 -6.87
C GLU A 34 10.35 -7.90 -6.83
N LEU A 35 10.00 -8.44 -5.66
CA LEU A 35 8.81 -9.27 -5.48
C LEU A 35 7.49 -8.47 -5.55
N LEU A 36 7.52 -7.18 -5.18
CA LEU A 36 6.34 -6.31 -5.18
C LEU A 36 6.07 -5.66 -6.54
N MET A 37 7.11 -5.41 -7.33
CA MET A 37 7.03 -4.76 -8.66
C MET A 37 6.04 -5.40 -9.66
N PRO A 38 5.86 -6.74 -9.71
CA PRO A 38 4.88 -7.34 -10.61
C PRO A 38 3.42 -7.10 -10.20
N ALA A 39 3.16 -6.60 -8.98
CA ALA A 39 1.80 -6.35 -8.52
C ALA A 39 1.18 -5.18 -9.31
N PRO A 40 -0.09 -5.32 -9.76
CA PRO A 40 -0.74 -4.28 -10.53
C PRO A 40 -0.86 -2.99 -9.71
N GLY A 41 -0.31 -1.90 -10.26
CA GLY A 41 -0.27 -0.59 -9.60
C GLY A 41 0.89 -0.38 -8.62
N ALA A 42 1.75 -1.39 -8.42
CA ALA A 42 2.96 -1.26 -7.60
C ALA A 42 4.18 -0.93 -8.49
N GLY A 43 4.39 0.37 -8.75
CA GLY A 43 5.64 0.87 -9.32
C GLY A 43 6.79 0.85 -8.32
N PHE A 44 8.01 1.14 -8.77
CA PHE A 44 9.24 1.06 -7.97
C PHE A 44 9.14 1.83 -6.64
N ILE A 45 8.62 3.06 -6.70
CA ILE A 45 8.46 3.92 -5.54
C ILE A 45 7.47 3.32 -4.53
N LEU A 46 6.32 2.81 -5.01
CA LEU A 46 5.33 2.21 -4.13
C LEU A 46 5.83 0.90 -3.53
N ALA A 47 6.48 0.06 -4.33
CA ALA A 47 7.11 -1.18 -3.87
C ALA A 47 8.19 -0.91 -2.81
N THR A 48 9.03 0.09 -3.04
CA THR A 48 10.07 0.51 -2.08
C THR A 48 9.46 1.07 -0.80
N MET A 49 8.42 1.90 -0.90
CA MET A 49 7.73 2.42 0.27
C MET A 49 7.09 1.30 1.10
N ILE A 50 6.43 0.34 0.45
CA ILE A 50 5.86 -0.83 1.14
C ILE A 50 6.96 -1.64 1.82
N ALA A 51 8.08 -1.92 1.15
CA ALA A 51 9.19 -2.66 1.73
C ALA A 51 9.79 -1.93 2.96
N LEU A 52 9.94 -0.62 2.90
CA LEU A 52 10.44 0.20 4.01
C LEU A 52 9.47 0.27 5.20
N GLU A 53 8.17 0.41 4.94
CA GLU A 53 7.13 0.48 5.99
C GLU A 53 6.89 -0.86 6.68
N VAL A 54 6.96 -1.97 5.91
CA VAL A 54 6.82 -3.32 6.47
C VAL A 54 8.08 -3.74 7.21
N GLY A 55 9.25 -3.34 6.71
CA GLY A 55 10.54 -3.76 7.24
C GLY A 55 10.74 -5.27 7.08
N ASP A 56 11.18 -5.94 8.14
CA ASP A 56 11.41 -7.39 8.11
C ASP A 56 10.07 -8.15 8.18
N VAL A 57 9.69 -8.77 7.06
CA VAL A 57 8.46 -9.56 6.95
C VAL A 57 8.41 -10.73 7.96
N ARG A 58 9.56 -11.18 8.47
CA ARG A 58 9.64 -12.27 9.48
C ARG A 58 9.05 -11.86 10.83
N TRP A 59 8.84 -10.56 11.08
CA TRP A 59 8.09 -10.09 12.25
C TRP A 59 6.63 -10.54 12.24
N PHE A 60 6.09 -10.94 11.08
CA PHE A 60 4.72 -11.41 10.93
C PHE A 60 4.67 -12.94 10.88
N PRO A 61 4.08 -13.62 11.89
CA PRO A 61 4.03 -15.08 11.91
C PRO A 61 3.20 -15.73 10.79
N ALA A 62 2.32 -14.94 10.15
CA ALA A 62 1.49 -15.40 9.04
C ALA A 62 1.00 -14.19 8.21
N PRO A 63 0.63 -14.38 6.93
CA PRO A 63 0.17 -13.29 6.05
C PRO A 63 -1.00 -12.47 6.62
N LYS A 64 -1.91 -13.12 7.36
CA LYS A 64 -3.03 -12.44 8.03
C LYS A 64 -2.60 -11.40 9.07
N HIS A 65 -1.44 -11.57 9.69
CA HIS A 65 -0.92 -10.61 10.67
C HIS A 65 -0.42 -9.34 9.97
N LEU A 66 0.26 -9.50 8.83
CA LEU A 66 0.64 -8.37 7.98
C LEU A 66 -0.60 -7.64 7.44
N ALA A 67 -1.60 -8.37 6.95
CA ALA A 67 -2.87 -7.76 6.50
C ALA A 67 -3.58 -7.00 7.63
N SER A 68 -3.56 -7.53 8.86
CA SER A 68 -4.13 -6.84 10.01
C SER A 68 -3.34 -5.60 10.43
N TYR A 69 -2.02 -5.59 10.19
CA TYR A 69 -1.14 -4.46 10.50
C TYR A 69 -1.44 -3.23 9.64
N THR A 70 -1.80 -3.43 8.37
CA THR A 70 -2.13 -2.31 7.45
C THR A 70 -3.45 -1.60 7.77
N GLY A 71 -4.24 -2.12 8.73
CA GLY A 71 -5.56 -1.58 9.06
C GLY A 71 -6.64 -1.85 7.99
N MET A 72 -6.30 -2.61 6.95
CA MET A 72 -7.19 -3.01 5.85
C MET A 72 -8.08 -4.21 6.21
N VAL A 73 -7.93 -4.78 7.40
CA VAL A 73 -8.75 -5.91 7.87
C VAL A 73 -9.86 -5.37 8.81
N PRO A 74 -11.13 -5.73 8.60
CA PRO A 74 -12.22 -5.31 9.47
C PRO A 74 -12.09 -5.95 10.86
N ARG A 75 -12.47 -5.20 11.90
CA ARG A 75 -12.42 -5.70 13.28
C ARG A 75 -13.38 -6.88 13.46
N VAL A 76 -12.87 -8.02 13.92
CA VAL A 76 -13.71 -9.20 14.24
C VAL A 76 -14.13 -9.16 15.71
N GLN A 77 -15.42 -9.33 15.98
CA GLN A 77 -15.97 -9.56 17.32
C GLN A 77 -16.59 -10.96 17.35
N GLN A 78 -16.05 -11.83 18.20
CA GLN A 78 -16.57 -13.18 18.39
C GLN A 78 -17.03 -13.37 19.84
N SER A 79 -18.31 -13.66 20.03
CA SER A 79 -18.88 -13.97 21.35
C SER A 79 -19.99 -15.01 21.22
N GLY A 80 -20.06 -15.95 22.18
CA GLY A 80 -21.11 -16.97 22.24
C GLY A 80 -21.30 -17.78 20.94
N GLY A 81 -20.20 -18.11 20.24
CA GLY A 81 -20.25 -18.85 18.98
C GLY A 81 -20.67 -18.03 17.74
N LYS A 82 -20.95 -16.73 17.88
CA LYS A 82 -21.28 -15.84 16.75
C LYS A 82 -20.08 -14.98 16.37
N VAL A 83 -19.79 -14.91 15.07
CA VAL A 83 -18.74 -14.05 14.51
C VAL A 83 -19.39 -12.83 13.85
N ARG A 84 -18.96 -11.63 14.21
CA ARG A 84 -19.39 -10.37 13.59
C ARG A 84 -18.19 -9.62 13.04
N TYR A 85 -18.27 -9.19 11.78
CA TYR A 85 -17.28 -8.34 11.14
C TYR A 85 -17.71 -6.87 11.27
N GLY A 86 -16.87 -6.06 11.89
CA GLY A 86 -17.04 -4.61 12.04
C GLY A 86 -16.58 -3.84 10.80
N LYS A 87 -16.60 -2.52 10.89
CA LYS A 87 -16.07 -1.66 9.82
C LYS A 87 -14.53 -1.70 9.82
N PRO A 88 -13.87 -1.55 8.65
CA PRO A 88 -12.47 -1.20 8.60
C PRO A 88 -12.22 0.17 9.26
N ARG A 89 -10.95 0.49 9.42
CA ARG A 89 -10.50 1.78 9.94
C ARG A 89 -11.07 2.93 9.08
N LYS A 90 -11.38 4.08 9.70
CA LYS A 90 -12.11 5.18 9.02
C LYS A 90 -11.32 5.83 7.88
N ASP A 91 -10.00 5.77 8.01
CA ASP A 91 -8.97 6.23 7.08
C ASP A 91 -8.71 5.27 5.91
N VAL A 92 -9.38 4.11 5.90
CA VAL A 92 -9.22 3.09 4.87
C VAL A 92 -10.42 3.07 3.93
N ASN A 93 -10.14 2.96 2.62
CA ASN A 93 -11.18 2.74 1.63
C ASN A 93 -11.87 1.39 1.86
N ALA A 94 -13.14 1.45 2.27
CA ALA A 94 -13.94 0.27 2.59
C ALA A 94 -14.07 -0.73 1.43
N THR A 95 -14.04 -0.27 0.17
CA THR A 95 -14.10 -1.14 -1.01
C THR A 95 -12.82 -1.97 -1.16
N SER A 96 -11.65 -1.36 -0.91
CA SER A 96 -10.36 -2.08 -0.99
C SER A 96 -10.18 -3.11 0.13
N CYS A 97 -10.71 -2.83 1.32
CA CYS A 97 -10.72 -3.75 2.46
C CYS A 97 -11.46 -5.07 2.17
N GLY A 98 -12.58 -5.01 1.43
CA GLY A 98 -13.36 -6.21 1.07
C GLY A 98 -12.66 -7.16 0.10
N LEU A 99 -11.62 -6.69 -0.62
CA LEU A 99 -10.83 -7.52 -1.54
C LEU A 99 -9.71 -8.29 -0.83
N ILE A 100 -9.19 -7.75 0.27
CA ILE A 100 -8.06 -8.32 1.03
C ILE A 100 -8.52 -9.40 2.00
N VAL A 101 -9.75 -9.28 2.53
CA VAL A 101 -10.32 -10.24 3.50
C VAL A 101 -11.42 -11.04 2.85
N LYS A 102 -11.08 -12.15 2.20
CA LYS A 102 -12.08 -13.20 1.98
C LYS A 102 -12.30 -13.94 3.30
N PRO A 103 -13.57 -14.17 3.72
CA PRO A 103 -13.84 -14.99 4.88
C PRO A 103 -13.22 -16.37 4.64
N PRO A 104 -12.56 -16.99 5.65
CA PRO A 104 -12.21 -18.38 5.56
C PRO A 104 -13.51 -19.16 5.40
N THR A 105 -13.64 -19.87 4.27
CA THR A 105 -14.53 -21.02 4.14
C THR A 105 -14.20 -22.04 5.22
#